data_AF-A0A9W2YAX4-F1
#
_entry.id   AF-A0A9W2YAX4-F1
#
_cell.length_a   1.000
_cell.length_b   1.000
_cell.length_c   1.000
_cell.angle_alpha   90.00
_cell.angle_beta   90.00
_cell.angle_gamma   90.00
#
_symmetry.space_group_name_H-M   'P 1'
#
loop_
_entity.id
_entity.type
_entity.pdbx_description
1 polymer ?
#
loop_
_entity_poly.entity_id
_entity_poly.type
_entity_poly.pdbx_seq_one_letter_code
_entity_poly.pdbx_strand_id
1 'polypeptide(L)'
;MRIQDLLERPVQVPRSRKKQMPSTSLAETEDVLEDVDHAQEISTPVQKLRNDCERCVTKRQEWIDKYNVLDSKLKKMRVSFKSLSGLYKVKLVNRMKNRKNEVIRKLRQENQRLKVELRVAKKFKPKTSVVNKSYYKEKLVLFRKELKNVKDKVNRMVAKLRQLEEQRKDFELDTTRLEHVEKDVECLKKPKMFDPSTRKCIYSCILHQVPFEKTCSLIKFIVHELTGISFTALPCTGTISNMALELGILSDLQVGELMFKENELTLSWDSTPLDGQQINSCHISSKHQNLTLQTFGMPGGTTEDYLEHILNAIHDIGCQYSTYHGIQQHVVLYTLFQSLQATLTHRAKVNKCVSDKLEEMVDRKLVQLKCFLHPLDGMASEARKELKKLDVDWSVSTSLYGHEGSAANLVHALSKLRYKENSRDPKGFKAYLLREGLKKTYILRYVGNRLHVLFLLAGIIYKIKDSLAVYLEKFCKSMKLREAIEKDLTNPDVMVQIRVLGLFGKLLTGPWMKLFYKSSGLRELSHLEMTPFVRRSITTLKELQLNPASILTLEFDVFGHPLLVDDVLVVLRNVELQPGERFFRTVSVLASCFVKVLERQLDDYLTGDLANPTEACPFT
;
A
#
# COMPACT_ATOMS: atom_id res chain seq x y z
N MET A 1 24.40 -8.91 -32.05
CA MET A 1 23.45 -8.75 -33.18
C MET A 1 22.88 -7.35 -33.11
N ARG A 2 22.98 -6.54 -34.17
CA ARG A 2 22.59 -5.13 -34.18
C ARG A 2 21.09 -5.00 -34.51
N ILE A 3 20.42 -4.02 -33.92
CA ILE A 3 18.97 -3.74 -33.98
C ILE A 3 18.42 -3.52 -35.41
N GLN A 4 19.30 -3.36 -36.41
CA GLN A 4 18.93 -3.11 -37.80
C GLN A 4 18.29 -4.31 -38.52
N ASP A 5 18.49 -5.54 -38.06
CA ASP A 5 18.12 -6.75 -38.82
C ASP A 5 16.68 -7.26 -38.57
N LEU A 6 15.86 -6.54 -37.80
CA LEU A 6 14.45 -6.90 -37.52
C LEU A 6 13.42 -6.06 -38.30
N LEU A 7 13.87 -5.21 -39.24
CA LEU A 7 13.07 -4.13 -39.85
C LEU A 7 12.23 -4.49 -41.08
N GLU A 8 12.11 -5.76 -41.49
CA GLU A 8 11.41 -6.11 -42.74
C GLU A 8 10.28 -7.14 -42.56
N ARG A 9 9.10 -6.69 -42.12
CA ARG A 9 7.81 -7.27 -42.53
C ARG A 9 6.73 -6.19 -42.67
N PRO A 10 6.08 -6.04 -43.84
CA PRO A 10 5.05 -5.03 -44.05
C PRO A 10 3.70 -5.46 -43.44
N VAL A 11 3.11 -4.54 -42.68
CA VAL A 11 1.74 -4.60 -42.14
C VAL A 11 0.76 -4.20 -43.25
N GLN A 12 -0.23 -5.05 -43.56
CA GLN A 12 -1.39 -4.66 -44.36
C GLN A 12 -2.45 -4.01 -43.46
N VAL A 13 -2.76 -2.74 -43.74
CA VAL A 13 -3.85 -1.97 -43.11
C VAL A 13 -5.05 -1.89 -44.09
N PRO A 14 -6.31 -1.87 -43.60
CA PRO A 14 -7.50 -2.26 -44.38
C PRO A 14 -8.00 -1.20 -45.37
N ARG A 15 -8.66 -1.67 -46.44
CA ARG A 15 -9.35 -0.83 -47.43
C ARG A 15 -10.82 -0.54 -47.06
N SER A 16 -11.13 0.75 -47.16
CA SER A 16 -12.34 1.42 -47.69
C SER A 16 -13.73 1.37 -47.03
N ARG A 17 -14.16 2.60 -46.68
CA ARG A 17 -15.49 3.25 -46.70
C ARG A 17 -16.58 2.64 -47.60
N LYS A 18 -17.86 2.66 -47.17
CA LYS A 18 -18.90 3.69 -47.51
C LYS A 18 -20.31 3.32 -46.98
N LYS A 19 -21.08 4.37 -46.66
CA LYS A 19 -22.51 4.37 -46.30
C LYS A 19 -23.40 3.86 -47.45
N GLN A 20 -24.42 3.07 -47.11
CA GLN A 20 -25.72 3.03 -47.80
C GLN A 20 -26.80 2.52 -46.84
N MET A 21 -27.94 3.21 -46.78
CA MET A 21 -29.25 2.73 -46.32
C MET A 21 -30.23 3.02 -47.48
N PRO A 22 -31.45 2.47 -47.51
CA PRO A 22 -31.94 1.16 -47.04
C PRO A 22 -32.69 0.40 -48.17
N SER A 23 -32.82 -0.92 -48.06
CA SER A 23 -33.88 -1.66 -48.75
C SER A 23 -34.26 -2.91 -47.97
N THR A 24 -35.56 -3.02 -47.72
CA THR A 24 -36.31 -4.13 -47.14
C THR A 24 -36.23 -5.42 -47.96
N SER A 25 -35.99 -6.57 -47.31
CA SER A 25 -36.75 -7.81 -47.53
C SER A 25 -36.29 -8.91 -46.56
N LEU A 26 -37.23 -9.39 -45.74
CA LEU A 26 -37.50 -10.79 -45.36
C LEU A 26 -36.33 -11.80 -45.48
N ALA A 27 -35.80 -12.24 -44.33
CA ALA A 27 -35.69 -13.64 -43.92
C ALA A 27 -34.89 -13.73 -42.59
N GLU A 28 -35.31 -14.65 -41.71
CA GLU A 28 -34.58 -15.20 -40.55
C GLU A 28 -34.48 -14.33 -39.29
N THR A 29 -35.57 -14.33 -38.51
CA THR A 29 -35.55 -14.20 -37.05
C THR A 29 -36.19 -15.45 -36.45
N GLU A 30 -35.37 -16.41 -36.08
CA GLU A 30 -35.73 -17.49 -35.16
C GLU A 30 -34.85 -17.37 -33.91
N ASP A 31 -35.48 -17.70 -32.78
CA ASP A 31 -34.99 -17.87 -31.43
C ASP A 31 -34.92 -16.67 -30.46
N VAL A 32 -35.71 -16.85 -29.40
CA VAL A 32 -35.78 -16.17 -28.09
C VAL A 32 -36.76 -15.00 -27.98
N LEU A 33 -38.04 -15.31 -28.20
CA LEU A 33 -39.20 -14.72 -27.53
C LEU A 33 -40.07 -15.87 -26.98
N GLU A 34 -39.76 -16.35 -25.77
CA GLU A 34 -40.66 -17.18 -24.98
C GLU A 34 -40.77 -16.54 -23.59
N ASP A 35 -41.99 -16.57 -23.01
CA ASP A 35 -42.41 -16.03 -21.70
C ASP A 35 -43.10 -14.64 -21.64
N VAL A 36 -43.76 -14.21 -22.72
CA VAL A 36 -44.85 -13.20 -22.63
C VAL A 36 -46.22 -13.74 -23.10
N ASP A 37 -46.31 -15.02 -23.46
CA ASP A 37 -47.51 -15.62 -24.06
C ASP A 37 -48.56 -16.19 -23.08
N HIS A 38 -48.60 -15.75 -21.82
CA HIS A 38 -49.61 -16.24 -20.85
C HIS A 38 -50.55 -15.18 -20.26
N ALA A 39 -50.63 -13.98 -20.88
CA ALA A 39 -51.60 -12.95 -20.50
C ALA A 39 -52.67 -12.63 -21.57
N GLN A 40 -52.78 -13.43 -22.64
CA GLN A 40 -53.74 -13.25 -23.73
C GLN A 40 -54.65 -14.46 -23.98
N GLU A 41 -55.12 -15.15 -22.93
CA GLU A 41 -56.26 -16.07 -23.05
C GLU A 41 -57.17 -16.03 -21.81
N ILE A 42 -57.87 -14.91 -21.58
CA ILE A 42 -59.16 -14.95 -20.87
C ILE A 42 -60.13 -13.99 -21.58
N SER A 43 -60.55 -14.40 -22.77
CA SER A 43 -61.71 -13.87 -23.49
C SER A 43 -62.58 -15.03 -24.00
N THR A 44 -62.73 -16.06 -23.16
CA THR A 44 -63.74 -17.11 -23.36
C THR A 44 -64.87 -16.90 -22.34
N PRO A 45 -66.14 -16.99 -22.76
CA PRO A 45 -67.26 -16.81 -21.85
C PRO A 45 -67.17 -17.91 -20.77
N VAL A 46 -67.15 -17.49 -19.50
CA VAL A 46 -67.11 -18.40 -18.35
C VAL A 46 -68.24 -19.42 -18.49
N GLN A 47 -67.91 -20.65 -18.89
CA GLN A 47 -68.87 -21.74 -18.93
C GLN A 47 -69.43 -21.91 -17.52
N LYS A 48 -70.75 -21.75 -17.36
CA LYS A 48 -71.42 -21.96 -16.07
C LYS A 48 -71.15 -23.39 -15.60
N LEU A 49 -70.31 -23.53 -14.57
CA LEU A 49 -70.04 -24.80 -13.91
C LEU A 49 -71.37 -25.38 -13.39
N ARG A 50 -71.72 -26.59 -13.86
CA ARG A 50 -72.94 -27.31 -13.46
C ARG A 50 -72.78 -27.85 -12.03
N ASN A 51 -73.85 -27.81 -11.23
CA ASN A 51 -73.81 -28.21 -9.81
C ASN A 51 -73.83 -29.73 -9.61
N ASP A 52 -74.23 -30.45 -10.65
CA ASP A 52 -74.50 -31.88 -10.75
C ASP A 52 -73.33 -32.67 -11.39
N CYS A 53 -72.25 -31.98 -11.75
CA CYS A 53 -71.02 -32.59 -12.27
C CYS A 53 -69.92 -32.56 -11.21
N GLU A 54 -69.49 -33.74 -10.75
CA GLU A 54 -68.49 -33.91 -9.70
C GLU A 54 -67.18 -33.17 -10.02
N ARG A 55 -66.71 -33.24 -11.28
CA ARG A 55 -65.52 -32.51 -11.77
C ARG A 55 -65.67 -30.98 -11.69
N CYS A 56 -66.89 -30.46 -11.87
CA CYS A 56 -67.16 -29.03 -11.77
C CYS A 56 -67.23 -28.57 -10.31
N VAL A 57 -67.69 -29.43 -9.41
CA VAL A 57 -67.68 -29.19 -7.95
C VAL A 57 -66.25 -29.13 -7.43
N THR A 58 -65.38 -30.07 -7.83
CA THR A 58 -63.95 -30.08 -7.44
C THR A 58 -63.22 -28.82 -7.92
N LYS A 59 -63.40 -28.44 -9.20
CA LYS A 59 -62.80 -27.21 -9.75
C LYS A 59 -63.30 -25.94 -9.05
N ARG A 60 -64.56 -25.91 -8.62
CA ARG A 60 -65.11 -24.78 -7.86
C ARG A 60 -64.48 -24.69 -6.47
N GLN A 61 -64.28 -25.83 -5.81
CA GLN A 61 -63.60 -25.87 -4.51
C GLN A 61 -62.15 -25.41 -4.60
N GLU A 62 -61.40 -25.88 -5.61
CA GLU A 62 -60.03 -25.43 -5.87
C GLU A 62 -59.93 -23.92 -6.11
N TRP A 63 -60.91 -23.33 -6.80
CA TRP A 63 -60.99 -21.88 -7.01
C TRP A 63 -61.29 -21.12 -5.72
N ILE A 64 -62.19 -21.63 -4.89
CA ILE A 64 -62.50 -21.05 -3.58
C ILE A 64 -61.26 -21.08 -2.69
N ASP A 65 -60.52 -22.20 -2.69
CA ASP A 65 -59.31 -22.35 -1.87
C ASP A 65 -58.19 -21.42 -2.36
N LYS A 66 -57.99 -21.30 -3.68
CA LYS A 66 -57.05 -20.32 -4.26
C LYS A 66 -57.44 -18.88 -3.92
N TYR A 67 -58.72 -18.54 -4.01
CA TYR A 67 -59.22 -17.22 -3.66
C TYR A 67 -59.01 -16.91 -2.17
N ASN A 68 -59.29 -17.87 -1.28
CA ASN A 68 -59.10 -17.71 0.16
C ASN A 68 -57.63 -17.53 0.53
N VAL A 69 -56.71 -18.25 -0.13
CA VAL A 69 -55.26 -18.07 0.06
C VAL A 69 -54.83 -16.67 -0.39
N LEU A 70 -55.30 -16.21 -1.54
CA LEU A 70 -55.03 -14.86 -2.06
C LEU A 70 -55.60 -13.75 -1.17
N ASP A 71 -56.83 -13.89 -0.70
CA ASP A 71 -57.48 -12.94 0.21
C ASP A 71 -56.74 -12.87 1.56
N SER A 72 -56.27 -14.01 2.08
CA SER A 72 -55.45 -14.02 3.31
C SER A 72 -54.10 -13.31 3.13
N LYS A 73 -53.44 -13.47 1.97
CA LYS A 73 -52.19 -12.78 1.64
C LYS A 73 -52.41 -11.28 1.46
N LEU A 74 -53.49 -10.87 0.79
CA LEU A 74 -53.88 -9.47 0.63
C LEU A 74 -54.21 -8.81 1.97
N LYS A 75 -54.91 -9.50 2.87
CA LYS A 75 -55.18 -9.02 4.24
C LYS A 75 -53.89 -8.83 5.03
N LYS A 76 -52.95 -9.78 4.98
CA LYS A 76 -51.63 -9.66 5.63
C LYS A 76 -50.82 -8.48 5.07
N MET A 77 -50.78 -8.30 3.75
CA MET A 77 -50.11 -7.14 3.13
C MET A 77 -50.74 -5.82 3.53
N ARG A 78 -52.07 -5.70 3.58
CA ARG A 78 -52.74 -4.47 4.01
C ARG A 78 -52.43 -4.10 5.47
N VAL A 79 -52.30 -5.09 6.35
CA VAL A 79 -51.91 -4.87 7.75
C VAL A 79 -50.45 -4.41 7.85
N SER A 80 -49.53 -5.04 7.13
CA SER A 80 -48.12 -4.62 7.07
C SER A 80 -47.93 -3.25 6.43
N PHE A 81 -48.72 -2.90 5.42
CA PHE A 81 -48.69 -1.57 4.79
C PHE A 81 -49.22 -0.49 5.74
N LYS A 82 -50.27 -0.82 6.52
CA LYS A 82 -50.76 0.08 7.59
C LYS A 82 -49.70 0.31 8.67
N SER A 83 -48.99 -0.73 9.12
CA SER A 83 -47.93 -0.59 10.14
C SER A 83 -46.72 0.21 9.63
N LEU A 84 -46.28 -0.03 8.39
CA LEU A 84 -45.21 0.72 7.73
C LEU A 84 -45.58 2.21 7.50
N SER A 85 -46.83 2.50 7.12
CA SER A 85 -47.29 3.89 6.97
C SER A 85 -47.37 4.66 8.30
N GLY A 86 -47.58 3.93 9.40
CA GLY A 86 -47.56 4.46 10.76
C GLY A 86 -46.14 4.77 11.27
N LEU A 87 -45.17 3.90 10.96
CA LEU A 87 -43.77 4.04 11.35
C LEU A 87 -43.04 5.19 10.65
N TYR A 88 -43.32 5.43 9.35
CA TYR A 88 -42.53 6.40 8.56
C TYR A 88 -43.09 7.83 8.49
N LYS A 89 -44.15 8.17 9.24
CA LYS A 89 -44.75 9.53 9.25
C LYS A 89 -44.89 10.16 7.84
N VAL A 90 -45.17 9.37 6.80
CA VAL A 90 -45.23 9.82 5.39
C VAL A 90 -46.26 10.93 5.21
N LYS A 91 -47.36 10.88 5.98
CA LYS A 91 -48.36 11.95 6.05
C LYS A 91 -47.81 13.26 6.62
N LEU A 92 -46.86 13.23 7.55
CA LEU A 92 -46.21 14.42 8.10
C LEU A 92 -45.26 15.04 7.08
N VAL A 93 -44.46 14.20 6.40
CA VAL A 93 -43.51 14.64 5.35
C VAL A 93 -44.27 15.24 4.16
N ASN A 94 -45.34 14.61 3.69
CA ASN A 94 -46.18 15.18 2.63
C ASN A 94 -46.90 16.46 3.05
N ARG A 95 -47.33 16.58 4.31
CA ARG A 95 -47.85 17.85 4.85
C ARG A 95 -46.78 18.94 4.89
N MET A 96 -45.55 18.60 5.26
CA MET A 96 -44.42 19.54 5.24
C MET A 96 -44.06 19.98 3.81
N LYS A 97 -44.04 19.05 2.85
CA LYS A 97 -43.85 19.32 1.41
C LYS A 97 -44.89 20.30 0.90
N ASN A 98 -46.17 20.06 1.19
CA ASN A 98 -47.26 20.93 0.74
C ASN A 98 -47.19 22.31 1.40
N ARG A 99 -46.87 22.40 2.70
CA ARG A 99 -46.65 23.70 3.38
C ARG A 99 -45.49 24.48 2.78
N LYS A 100 -44.37 23.82 2.45
CA LYS A 100 -43.22 24.48 1.80
C LYS A 100 -43.54 24.94 0.38
N ASN A 101 -44.27 24.15 -0.40
CA ASN A 101 -44.71 24.54 -1.75
C ASN A 101 -45.60 25.80 -1.71
N GLU A 102 -46.47 25.91 -0.71
CA GLU A 102 -47.31 27.09 -0.55
C GLU A 102 -46.50 28.35 -0.19
N VAL A 103 -45.47 28.21 0.65
CA VAL A 103 -44.53 29.31 0.95
C VAL A 103 -43.75 29.72 -0.31
N ILE A 104 -43.28 28.76 -1.10
CA ILE A 104 -42.59 29.03 -2.37
C ILE A 104 -43.50 29.79 -3.35
N ARG A 105 -44.77 29.40 -3.44
CA ARG A 105 -45.76 30.06 -4.28
C ARG A 105 -45.96 31.53 -3.88
N LYS A 106 -46.13 31.80 -2.57
CA LYS A 106 -46.25 33.18 -2.04
C LYS A 106 -45.01 34.02 -2.32
N LEU A 107 -43.82 33.47 -2.08
CA LEU A 107 -42.56 34.17 -2.34
C LEU A 107 -42.34 34.45 -3.85
N ARG A 108 -42.79 33.57 -4.75
CA ARG A 108 -42.75 33.82 -6.19
C ARG A 108 -43.64 34.98 -6.59
N GLN A 109 -44.87 35.05 -6.07
CA GLN A 109 -45.78 36.16 -6.32
C GLN A 109 -45.22 37.48 -5.80
N GLU A 110 -44.64 37.48 -4.60
CA GLU A 110 -44.06 38.68 -4.00
C GLU A 110 -42.78 39.15 -4.72
N ASN A 111 -41.94 38.22 -5.17
CA ASN A 111 -40.76 38.54 -5.99
C ASN A 111 -41.16 39.12 -7.35
N GLN A 112 -42.27 38.64 -7.93
CA GLN A 112 -42.80 39.19 -9.16
C GLN A 112 -43.36 40.61 -8.95
N ARG A 113 -44.03 40.86 -7.82
CA ARG A 113 -44.50 42.20 -7.42
C ARG A 113 -43.34 43.17 -7.20
N LEU A 114 -42.30 42.78 -6.45
CA LEU A 114 -41.10 43.58 -6.23
C LEU A 114 -40.32 43.86 -7.54
N LYS A 115 -40.30 42.92 -8.49
CA LYS A 115 -39.73 43.16 -9.83
C LYS A 115 -40.49 44.21 -10.64
N VAL A 116 -41.80 44.36 -10.40
CA VAL A 116 -42.62 45.41 -11.02
C VAL A 116 -42.33 46.74 -10.33
N GLU A 117 -42.33 46.79 -8.99
CA GLU A 117 -41.99 48.00 -8.22
C GLU A 117 -40.57 48.50 -8.55
N LEU A 118 -39.60 47.60 -8.70
CA LEU A 118 -38.23 47.95 -9.07
C LEU A 118 -38.13 48.48 -10.51
N ARG A 119 -39.05 48.09 -11.41
CA ARG A 119 -39.19 48.69 -12.75
C ARG A 119 -39.82 50.08 -12.69
N VAL A 120 -40.80 50.30 -11.81
CA VAL A 120 -41.43 51.61 -11.59
C VAL A 120 -40.43 52.59 -10.95
N ALA A 121 -39.71 52.17 -9.92
CA ALA A 121 -38.67 52.97 -9.27
C ALA A 121 -37.53 53.35 -10.24
N LYS A 122 -37.15 52.45 -11.17
CA LYS A 122 -36.18 52.75 -12.24
C LYS A 122 -36.67 53.76 -13.28
N LYS A 123 -37.99 53.96 -13.43
CA LYS A 123 -38.58 54.96 -14.33
C LYS A 123 -38.74 56.35 -13.70
N PHE A 124 -38.51 56.50 -12.39
CA PHE A 124 -38.50 57.80 -11.73
C PHE A 124 -37.21 58.57 -12.07
N LYS A 125 -37.24 59.37 -13.14
CA LYS A 125 -36.29 60.46 -13.38
C LYS A 125 -36.90 61.76 -12.82
N PRO A 126 -36.31 62.41 -11.80
CA PRO A 126 -36.82 63.69 -11.35
C PRO A 126 -36.58 64.72 -12.45
N LYS A 127 -37.67 65.30 -12.99
CA LYS A 127 -37.58 66.54 -13.77
C LYS A 127 -37.11 67.64 -12.83
N THR A 128 -35.89 68.12 -13.03
CA THR A 128 -35.32 69.23 -12.27
C THR A 128 -35.94 70.54 -12.71
N SER A 129 -36.54 71.28 -11.77
CA SER A 129 -36.23 72.71 -11.60
C SER A 129 -36.53 73.13 -10.15
N VAL A 130 -35.45 73.51 -9.47
CA VAL A 130 -35.36 74.32 -8.24
C VAL A 130 -36.34 73.98 -7.11
N VAL A 131 -35.95 73.10 -6.17
CA VAL A 131 -36.00 73.30 -4.69
C VAL A 131 -35.21 72.16 -3.98
N ASN A 132 -34.29 72.56 -3.12
CA ASN A 132 -33.50 71.83 -2.11
C ASN A 132 -32.66 70.58 -2.50
N LYS A 133 -31.40 70.83 -2.93
CA LYS A 133 -30.33 69.84 -3.18
C LYS A 133 -29.99 68.96 -1.96
N SER A 134 -30.25 69.41 -0.73
CA SER A 134 -29.97 68.65 0.50
C SER A 134 -30.96 67.49 0.72
N TYR A 135 -32.26 67.78 0.60
CA TYR A 135 -33.35 66.84 0.84
C TYR A 135 -33.34 65.63 -0.11
N TYR A 136 -33.09 65.86 -1.41
CA TYR A 136 -33.02 64.75 -2.38
C TYR A 136 -31.73 63.93 -2.27
N LYS A 137 -30.64 64.49 -1.73
CA LYS A 137 -29.38 63.76 -1.53
C LYS A 137 -29.51 62.75 -0.39
N GLU A 138 -30.15 63.12 0.72
CA GLU A 138 -30.51 62.19 1.80
C GLU A 138 -31.50 61.12 1.33
N LYS A 139 -32.55 61.51 0.59
CA LYS A 139 -33.54 60.56 0.08
C LYS A 139 -32.95 59.58 -0.95
N LEU A 140 -32.01 60.03 -1.79
CA LEU A 140 -31.24 59.17 -2.70
C LEU A 140 -30.30 58.21 -1.96
N VAL A 141 -29.68 58.65 -0.85
CA VAL A 141 -28.87 57.78 0.00
C VAL A 141 -29.74 56.73 0.69
N LEU A 142 -30.91 57.12 1.20
CA LEU A 142 -31.89 56.20 1.78
C LEU A 142 -32.37 55.18 0.75
N PHE A 143 -32.77 55.62 -0.44
CA PHE A 143 -33.19 54.72 -1.52
C PHE A 143 -32.07 53.79 -1.98
N ARG A 144 -30.81 54.25 -2.05
CA ARG A 144 -29.67 53.38 -2.36
C ARG A 144 -29.44 52.32 -1.28
N LYS A 145 -29.65 52.69 0.00
CA LYS A 145 -29.54 51.77 1.14
C LYS A 145 -30.67 50.72 1.11
N GLU A 146 -31.89 51.13 0.81
CA GLU A 146 -33.03 50.22 0.61
C GLU A 146 -32.81 49.30 -0.59
N LEU A 147 -32.35 49.84 -1.72
CA LEU A 147 -32.05 49.05 -2.92
C LEU A 147 -30.96 48.00 -2.64
N LYS A 148 -29.94 48.37 -1.86
CA LYS A 148 -28.89 47.44 -1.40
C LYS A 148 -29.46 46.36 -0.49
N ASN A 149 -30.27 46.72 0.51
CA ASN A 149 -30.93 45.76 1.40
C ASN A 149 -31.83 44.78 0.67
N VAL A 150 -32.60 45.26 -0.32
CA VAL A 150 -33.45 44.42 -1.17
C VAL A 150 -32.60 43.49 -2.03
N LYS A 151 -31.52 44.00 -2.64
CA LYS A 151 -30.58 43.19 -3.43
C LYS A 151 -29.93 42.08 -2.59
N ASP A 152 -29.52 42.40 -1.38
CA ASP A 152 -28.91 41.43 -0.45
C ASP A 152 -29.94 40.38 0.00
N LYS A 153 -31.20 40.78 0.23
CA LYS A 153 -32.29 39.87 0.56
C LYS A 153 -32.61 38.92 -0.61
N VAL A 154 -32.62 39.44 -1.85
CA VAL A 154 -32.78 38.62 -3.06
C VAL A 154 -31.64 37.63 -3.20
N ASN A 155 -30.39 38.07 -3.01
CA ASN A 155 -29.22 37.18 -3.09
C ASN A 155 -29.26 36.07 -2.03
N ARG A 156 -29.62 36.39 -0.79
CA ARG A 156 -29.81 35.39 0.28
C ARG A 156 -30.91 34.39 -0.07
N MET A 157 -32.01 34.85 -0.66
CA MET A 157 -33.10 33.96 -1.10
C MET A 157 -32.69 33.08 -2.28
N VAL A 158 -31.91 33.60 -3.24
CA VAL A 158 -31.39 32.81 -4.37
C VAL A 158 -30.42 31.73 -3.89
N ALA A 159 -29.51 32.07 -2.97
CA ALA A 159 -28.61 31.09 -2.36
C ALA A 159 -29.38 29.99 -1.62
N LYS A 160 -30.41 30.37 -0.85
CA LYS A 160 -31.26 29.41 -0.14
C LYS A 160 -32.10 28.55 -1.08
N LEU A 161 -32.55 29.09 -2.22
CA LEU A 161 -33.22 28.32 -3.26
C LEU A 161 -32.28 27.28 -3.88
N ARG A 162 -31.05 27.66 -4.23
CA ARG A 162 -30.04 26.72 -4.74
C ARG A 162 -29.77 25.59 -3.74
N GLN A 163 -29.56 25.93 -2.47
CA GLN A 163 -29.33 24.94 -1.42
C GLN A 163 -30.51 23.97 -1.25
N LEU A 164 -31.75 24.47 -1.34
CA LEU A 164 -32.96 23.64 -1.26
C LEU A 164 -33.18 22.80 -2.53
N GLU A 165 -32.78 23.30 -3.70
CA GLU A 165 -32.82 22.54 -4.97
C GLU A 165 -31.80 21.41 -5.00
N GLU A 166 -30.61 21.63 -4.42
CA GLU A 166 -29.56 20.64 -4.25
C GLU A 166 -30.00 19.54 -3.28
N GLN A 167 -30.51 19.93 -2.10
CA GLN A 167 -31.10 18.98 -1.15
C GLN A 167 -32.26 18.19 -1.77
N ARG A 168 -33.09 18.81 -2.61
CA ARG A 168 -34.17 18.11 -3.32
C ARG A 168 -33.62 17.06 -4.29
N LYS A 169 -32.54 17.36 -5.01
CA LYS A 169 -31.88 16.38 -5.89
C LYS A 169 -31.32 15.20 -5.08
N ASP A 170 -30.69 15.46 -3.94
CA ASP A 170 -30.18 14.40 -3.06
C ASP A 170 -31.32 13.51 -2.57
N PHE A 171 -32.43 14.11 -2.11
CA PHE A 171 -33.61 13.33 -1.71
C PHE A 171 -34.27 12.58 -2.86
N GLU A 172 -34.33 13.13 -4.08
CA GLU A 172 -34.81 12.41 -5.26
C GLU A 172 -33.90 11.22 -5.58
N LEU A 173 -32.58 11.35 -5.45
CA LEU A 173 -31.61 10.26 -5.63
C LEU A 173 -31.81 9.15 -4.57
N ASP A 174 -32.01 9.52 -3.31
CA ASP A 174 -32.26 8.59 -2.21
C ASP A 174 -33.63 7.90 -2.34
N THR A 175 -34.65 8.62 -2.81
CA THR A 175 -35.98 8.04 -3.07
C THR A 175 -35.92 7.07 -4.25
N THR A 176 -35.16 7.38 -5.30
CA THR A 176 -34.95 6.46 -6.44
C THR A 176 -34.22 5.19 -6.00
N ARG A 177 -33.23 5.31 -5.09
CA ARG A 177 -32.52 4.17 -4.48
C ARG A 177 -33.42 3.32 -3.57
N LEU A 178 -34.38 3.93 -2.88
CA LEU A 178 -35.33 3.24 -2.01
C LEU A 178 -36.53 2.64 -2.77
N GLU A 179 -36.90 3.21 -3.92
CA GLU A 179 -37.94 2.68 -4.80
C GLU A 179 -37.45 1.49 -5.66
N HIS A 180 -36.13 1.36 -5.86
CA HIS A 180 -35.48 0.23 -6.54
C HIS A 180 -34.91 -0.82 -5.57
N VAL A 181 -35.62 -1.15 -4.49
CA VAL A 181 -35.34 -2.40 -3.76
C VAL A 181 -35.92 -3.57 -4.59
N GLU A 182 -35.34 -3.80 -5.76
CA GLU A 182 -35.23 -5.16 -6.26
C GLU A 182 -34.31 -5.90 -5.28
N LYS A 183 -34.71 -7.10 -4.86
CA LYS A 183 -33.95 -7.88 -3.85
C LYS A 183 -32.58 -8.34 -4.36
N ASP A 184 -32.26 -8.02 -5.60
CA ASP A 184 -31.14 -8.54 -6.37
C ASP A 184 -30.42 -7.40 -7.10
N VAL A 185 -29.09 -7.34 -7.00
CA VAL A 185 -28.27 -6.39 -7.78
C VAL A 185 -27.88 -7.03 -9.11
N GLU A 186 -28.36 -6.48 -10.22
CA GLU A 186 -27.80 -6.80 -11.55
C GLU A 186 -26.40 -6.20 -11.70
N CYS A 187 -25.39 -7.07 -11.71
CA CYS A 187 -23.98 -6.68 -11.83
C CYS A 187 -23.48 -6.66 -13.29
N LEU A 188 -24.32 -7.04 -14.25
CA LEU A 188 -23.96 -7.14 -15.66
C LEU A 188 -24.53 -5.95 -16.45
N LYS A 189 -23.65 -5.21 -17.12
CA LYS A 189 -24.05 -4.08 -17.98
C LYS A 189 -24.34 -4.51 -19.43
N LYS A 190 -23.73 -5.62 -19.86
CA LYS A 190 -23.88 -6.30 -21.16
C LYS A 190 -23.57 -7.80 -20.96
N PRO A 191 -23.98 -8.71 -21.88
CA PRO A 191 -23.49 -10.08 -21.84
C PRO A 191 -21.95 -10.07 -21.81
N LYS A 192 -21.37 -10.62 -20.74
CA LYS A 192 -19.92 -10.71 -20.44
C LYS A 192 -19.19 -9.45 -19.93
N MET A 193 -19.88 -8.34 -19.63
CA MET A 193 -19.24 -7.18 -18.99
C MET A 193 -19.90 -6.79 -17.68
N PHE A 194 -19.13 -6.88 -16.60
CA PHE A 194 -19.52 -6.40 -15.28
C PHE A 194 -19.51 -4.89 -15.21
N ASP A 195 -20.45 -4.32 -14.45
CA ASP A 195 -20.57 -2.88 -14.29
C ASP A 195 -19.33 -2.28 -13.56
N PRO A 196 -19.06 -0.97 -13.75
CA PRO A 196 -17.89 -0.33 -13.15
C PRO A 196 -17.84 -0.38 -11.62
N SER A 197 -18.99 -0.44 -10.94
CA SER A 197 -19.05 -0.48 -9.47
C SER A 197 -18.61 -1.84 -8.97
N THR A 198 -19.10 -2.92 -9.58
CA THR A 198 -18.65 -4.29 -9.29
C THR A 198 -17.15 -4.44 -9.52
N ARG A 199 -16.64 -3.92 -10.64
CA ARG A 199 -15.20 -3.94 -10.95
C ARG A 199 -14.37 -3.19 -9.92
N LYS A 200 -14.80 -1.99 -9.48
CA LYS A 200 -14.12 -1.23 -8.42
C LYS A 200 -14.08 -1.97 -7.08
N CYS A 201 -15.16 -2.66 -6.71
CA CYS A 201 -15.16 -3.50 -5.50
C CYS A 201 -14.12 -4.61 -5.61
N ILE A 202 -14.03 -5.26 -6.77
CA ILE A 202 -13.05 -6.34 -7.01
C ILE A 202 -11.62 -5.79 -7.03
N TYR A 203 -11.37 -4.66 -7.69
CA TYR A 203 -10.07 -4.00 -7.63
C TYR A 203 -9.68 -3.67 -6.19
N SER A 204 -10.62 -3.18 -5.38
CA SER A 204 -10.36 -2.95 -3.96
C SER A 204 -9.99 -4.25 -3.24
N CYS A 205 -10.70 -5.35 -3.47
CA CYS A 205 -10.33 -6.65 -2.88
C CYS A 205 -8.92 -7.10 -3.29
N ILE A 206 -8.56 -6.98 -4.57
CA ILE A 206 -7.24 -7.34 -5.09
C ILE A 206 -6.15 -6.48 -4.43
N LEU A 207 -6.35 -5.16 -4.37
CA LEU A 207 -5.41 -4.23 -3.73
C LEU A 207 -5.25 -4.48 -2.23
N HIS A 208 -6.24 -5.06 -1.57
CA HIS A 208 -6.19 -5.49 -0.17
C HIS A 208 -5.76 -6.96 0.00
N GLN A 209 -5.16 -7.56 -1.04
CA GLN A 209 -4.60 -8.91 -1.01
C GLN A 209 -5.61 -10.01 -0.66
N VAL A 210 -6.88 -9.82 -1.01
CA VAL A 210 -7.89 -10.88 -0.89
C VAL A 210 -7.64 -11.91 -1.99
N PRO A 211 -7.52 -13.21 -1.67
CA PRO A 211 -7.36 -14.26 -2.69
C PRO A 211 -8.48 -14.22 -3.72
N PHE A 212 -8.15 -14.47 -4.99
CA PHE A 212 -9.10 -14.35 -6.09
C PHE A 212 -10.32 -15.26 -5.89
N GLU A 213 -10.11 -16.47 -5.38
CA GLU A 213 -11.15 -17.47 -5.10
C GLU A 213 -12.08 -17.03 -3.96
N LYS A 214 -11.62 -16.13 -3.10
CA LYS A 214 -12.36 -15.65 -1.92
C LYS A 214 -13.03 -14.30 -2.14
N THR A 215 -12.62 -13.57 -3.17
CA THR A 215 -13.08 -12.21 -3.44
C THR A 215 -14.61 -12.13 -3.56
N CYS A 216 -15.23 -12.94 -4.42
CA CYS A 216 -16.67 -12.91 -4.59
C CYS A 216 -17.44 -13.43 -3.36
N SER A 217 -16.93 -14.45 -2.66
CA SER A 217 -17.56 -14.91 -1.42
C SER A 217 -17.56 -13.84 -0.34
N LEU A 218 -16.47 -13.06 -0.24
CA LEU A 218 -16.35 -11.97 0.72
C LEU A 218 -17.30 -10.81 0.38
N ILE A 219 -17.34 -10.39 -0.88
CA ILE A 219 -18.26 -9.34 -1.35
C ILE A 219 -19.71 -9.76 -1.09
N LYS A 220 -20.07 -11.00 -1.43
CA LYS A 220 -21.42 -11.54 -1.20
C LYS A 220 -21.79 -11.52 0.28
N PHE A 221 -20.89 -11.96 1.15
CA PHE A 221 -21.11 -11.96 2.59
C PHE A 221 -21.32 -10.55 3.14
N ILE A 222 -20.41 -9.61 2.82
CA ILE A 222 -20.47 -8.24 3.34
C ILE A 222 -21.76 -7.53 2.91
N VAL A 223 -22.13 -7.63 1.63
CA VAL A 223 -23.33 -6.94 1.12
C VAL A 223 -24.60 -7.55 1.71
N HIS A 224 -24.68 -8.89 1.78
CA HIS A 224 -25.82 -9.55 2.41
C HIS A 224 -25.99 -9.12 3.88
N GLU A 225 -24.92 -9.13 4.67
CA GLU A 225 -25.01 -8.80 6.10
C GLU A 225 -25.31 -7.32 6.36
N LEU A 226 -24.82 -6.40 5.51
CA LEU A 226 -25.02 -4.97 5.71
C LEU A 226 -26.34 -4.45 5.14
N THR A 227 -26.85 -5.04 4.06
CA THR A 227 -27.99 -4.49 3.32
C THR A 227 -29.15 -5.47 3.14
N GLY A 228 -28.96 -6.76 3.46
CA GLY A 228 -29.94 -7.81 3.22
C GLY A 228 -30.13 -8.15 1.74
N ILE A 229 -29.23 -7.71 0.86
CA ILE A 229 -29.34 -7.86 -0.60
C ILE A 229 -28.51 -9.06 -1.08
N SER A 230 -29.04 -9.84 -2.01
CA SER A 230 -28.33 -10.91 -2.70
C SER A 230 -27.80 -10.48 -4.07
N PHE A 231 -26.72 -11.13 -4.50
CA PHE A 231 -26.22 -11.00 -5.87
C PHE A 231 -26.76 -12.14 -6.74
N THR A 232 -27.26 -11.81 -7.92
CA THR A 232 -27.69 -12.79 -8.94
C THR A 232 -26.52 -13.39 -9.71
N ALA A 233 -25.52 -12.57 -10.03
CA ALA A 233 -24.32 -13.00 -10.74
C ALA A 233 -23.08 -12.22 -10.24
N LEU A 234 -22.03 -12.96 -9.89
CA LEU A 234 -20.72 -12.41 -9.55
C LEU A 234 -19.64 -12.97 -10.48
N PRO A 235 -18.52 -12.25 -10.69
CA PRO A 235 -17.43 -12.73 -11.54
C PRO A 235 -16.87 -14.07 -11.07
N CYS A 236 -16.59 -14.97 -12.00
CA CYS A 236 -15.82 -16.16 -11.70
C CYS A 236 -14.34 -15.80 -11.46
N THR A 237 -13.59 -16.71 -10.82
CA THR A 237 -12.16 -16.52 -10.54
C THR A 237 -11.36 -16.11 -11.79
N GLY A 238 -11.61 -16.73 -12.95
CA GLY A 238 -10.92 -16.35 -14.20
C GLY A 238 -11.22 -14.92 -14.66
N THR A 239 -12.44 -14.44 -14.43
CA THR A 239 -12.78 -13.03 -14.72
C THR A 239 -12.08 -12.08 -13.74
N ILE A 240 -11.99 -12.46 -12.46
CA ILE A 240 -11.24 -11.70 -11.45
C ILE A 240 -9.75 -11.66 -11.80
N SER A 241 -9.18 -12.77 -12.26
CA SER A 241 -7.80 -12.82 -12.76
C SER A 241 -7.59 -11.86 -13.93
N ASN A 242 -8.53 -11.80 -14.88
CA ASN A 242 -8.47 -10.81 -15.97
C ASN A 242 -8.55 -9.37 -15.43
N MET A 243 -9.37 -9.11 -14.41
CA MET A 243 -9.42 -7.80 -13.75
C MET A 243 -8.10 -7.46 -13.04
N ALA A 244 -7.38 -8.45 -12.51
CA ALA A 244 -6.03 -8.24 -11.98
C ALA A 244 -5.03 -7.89 -13.09
N LEU A 245 -5.13 -8.51 -14.27
CA LEU A 245 -4.32 -8.14 -15.44
C LEU A 245 -4.57 -6.70 -15.88
N GLU A 246 -5.82 -6.24 -15.85
CA GLU A 246 -6.16 -4.84 -16.15
C GLU A 246 -5.50 -3.87 -15.15
N LEU A 247 -5.45 -4.21 -13.87
CA LEU A 247 -4.70 -3.43 -12.87
C LEU A 247 -3.20 -3.44 -13.15
N GLY A 248 -2.66 -4.56 -13.63
CA GLY A 248 -1.27 -4.65 -14.11
C GLY A 248 -0.99 -3.66 -15.23
N ILE A 249 -1.85 -3.61 -16.26
CA ILE A 249 -1.72 -2.63 -17.36
C ILE A 249 -1.76 -1.19 -16.83
N LEU A 250 -2.64 -0.87 -15.89
CA LEU A 250 -2.68 0.47 -15.29
C LEU A 250 -1.41 0.79 -14.50
N SER A 251 -0.83 -0.20 -13.81
CA SER A 251 0.47 -0.08 -13.14
C SER A 251 1.58 0.20 -14.15
N ASP A 252 1.63 -0.54 -15.26
CA ASP A 252 2.62 -0.35 -16.32
C ASP A 252 2.51 1.05 -16.93
N LEU A 253 1.28 1.52 -17.20
CA LEU A 253 1.04 2.87 -17.70
C LEU A 253 1.49 3.94 -16.69
N GLN A 254 1.27 3.73 -15.40
CA GLN A 254 1.72 4.66 -14.36
C GLN A 254 3.25 4.75 -14.30
N VAL A 255 3.94 3.61 -14.38
CA VAL A 255 5.40 3.55 -14.41
C VAL A 255 5.93 4.16 -15.70
N GLY A 256 5.33 3.83 -16.84
CA GLY A 256 5.66 4.38 -18.14
C GLY A 256 5.51 5.91 -18.18
N GLU A 257 4.45 6.46 -17.60
CA GLU A 257 4.23 7.91 -17.49
C GLU A 257 5.34 8.60 -16.67
N LEU A 258 5.75 7.99 -15.54
CA LEU A 258 6.86 8.50 -14.73
C LEU A 258 8.17 8.51 -15.52
N MET A 259 8.51 7.35 -16.12
CA MET A 259 9.74 7.17 -16.90
C MET A 259 9.77 7.99 -18.18
N PHE A 260 8.62 8.31 -18.77
CA PHE A 260 8.57 9.12 -19.98
C PHE A 260 8.66 10.63 -19.68
N LYS A 261 8.24 11.08 -18.50
CA LYS A 261 8.26 12.49 -18.10
C LYS A 261 9.51 12.93 -17.37
N GLU A 262 10.12 12.04 -16.61
CA GLU A 262 11.29 12.33 -15.79
C GLU A 262 12.55 11.75 -16.45
N ASN A 263 13.69 12.41 -16.24
CA ASN A 263 14.98 12.10 -16.88
C ASN A 263 16.09 11.74 -15.87
N GLU A 264 15.76 11.74 -14.58
CA GLU A 264 16.69 11.58 -13.46
C GLU A 264 16.23 10.43 -12.56
N LEU A 265 16.13 9.24 -13.15
CA LEU A 265 15.59 8.07 -12.47
C LEU A 265 16.69 7.11 -12.02
N THR A 266 16.45 6.53 -10.85
CA THR A 266 17.28 5.46 -10.28
C THR A 266 16.58 4.12 -10.46
N LEU A 267 17.19 3.22 -11.24
CA LEU A 267 16.77 1.83 -11.34
C LEU A 267 17.36 1.04 -10.18
N SER A 268 16.54 0.34 -9.41
CA SER A 268 17.00 -0.53 -8.34
C SER A 268 16.46 -1.93 -8.51
N TRP A 269 17.24 -2.92 -8.10
CA TRP A 269 16.75 -4.30 -8.04
C TRP A 269 17.31 -4.99 -6.81
N ASP A 270 16.46 -5.83 -6.23
CA ASP A 270 16.80 -6.66 -5.08
C ASP A 270 16.25 -8.05 -5.29
N SER A 271 17.07 -9.04 -4.93
CA SER A 271 16.72 -10.42 -5.16
C SER A 271 17.00 -11.31 -3.97
N THR A 272 15.99 -12.11 -3.66
CA THR A 272 15.95 -12.95 -2.47
C THR A 272 15.59 -14.37 -2.88
N PRO A 273 16.35 -15.39 -2.43
CA PRO A 273 15.94 -16.77 -2.59
C PRO A 273 14.74 -17.07 -1.69
N LEU A 274 13.66 -17.59 -2.27
CA LEU A 274 12.45 -18.03 -1.59
C LEU A 274 12.11 -19.46 -2.06
N ASP A 275 12.13 -20.41 -1.12
CA ASP A 275 11.76 -21.82 -1.37
C ASP A 275 12.45 -22.49 -2.57
N GLY A 276 13.71 -22.14 -2.81
CA GLY A 276 14.52 -22.69 -3.90
C GLY A 276 14.41 -21.94 -5.23
N GLN A 277 13.56 -20.91 -5.32
CA GLN A 277 13.46 -20.01 -6.47
C GLN A 277 14.09 -18.66 -6.14
N GLN A 278 14.73 -18.03 -7.12
CA GLN A 278 15.28 -16.68 -6.98
C GLN A 278 14.20 -15.67 -7.35
N ILE A 279 13.68 -14.92 -6.38
CA ILE A 279 12.69 -13.86 -6.65
C ILE A 279 13.45 -12.54 -6.80
N ASN A 280 13.28 -11.85 -7.92
CA ASN A 280 13.87 -10.55 -8.18
C ASN A 280 12.78 -9.49 -8.32
N SER A 281 12.99 -8.32 -7.72
CA SER A 281 12.07 -7.20 -7.80
C SER A 281 12.81 -5.97 -8.30
N CYS A 282 12.30 -5.38 -9.37
CA CYS A 282 12.83 -4.19 -10.01
C CYS A 282 11.96 -2.98 -9.66
N HIS A 283 12.59 -1.87 -9.32
CA HIS A 283 11.91 -0.62 -8.93
C HIS A 283 12.55 0.58 -9.62
N ILE A 284 11.74 1.58 -9.92
CA ILE A 284 12.17 2.88 -10.40
C ILE A 284 11.88 3.91 -9.33
N SER A 285 12.88 4.73 -9.03
CA SER A 285 12.76 5.79 -8.04
C SER A 285 13.09 7.14 -8.67
N SER A 286 12.24 8.11 -8.38
CA SER A 286 12.51 9.53 -8.55
C SER A 286 12.60 10.23 -7.20
N LYS A 287 12.79 11.55 -7.22
CA LYS A 287 12.77 12.39 -6.02
C LYS A 287 11.47 12.28 -5.23
N HIS A 288 10.35 12.03 -5.91
CA HIS A 288 9.02 12.09 -5.30
C HIS A 288 8.32 10.74 -5.21
N GLN A 289 8.70 9.78 -6.05
CA GLN A 289 7.98 8.52 -6.18
C GLN A 289 8.94 7.33 -6.25
N ASN A 290 8.52 6.20 -5.71
CA ASN A 290 9.17 4.92 -5.91
C ASN A 290 8.10 3.94 -6.36
N LEU A 291 8.24 3.40 -7.56
CA LEU A 291 7.30 2.49 -8.18
C LEU A 291 7.99 1.17 -8.51
N THR A 292 7.27 0.07 -8.37
CA THR A 292 7.74 -1.26 -8.78
C THR A 292 7.49 -1.42 -10.29
N LEU A 293 8.52 -1.81 -11.05
CA LEU A 293 8.36 -2.22 -12.44
C LEU A 293 7.75 -3.62 -12.46
N GLN A 294 8.45 -4.58 -11.85
CA GLN A 294 8.05 -5.97 -11.89
C GLN A 294 8.69 -6.75 -10.73
N THR A 295 7.97 -7.76 -10.25
CA THR A 295 8.52 -8.79 -9.36
C THR A 295 8.35 -10.14 -10.05
N PHE A 296 9.45 -10.86 -10.22
CA PHE A 296 9.48 -12.09 -11.01
C PHE A 296 10.33 -13.17 -10.36
N GLY A 297 9.88 -14.42 -10.48
CA GLY A 297 10.64 -15.59 -10.06
C GLY A 297 11.55 -16.05 -11.19
N MET A 298 12.84 -15.77 -11.09
CA MET A 298 13.85 -16.09 -12.09
C MET A 298 14.28 -17.57 -12.01
N PRO A 299 14.68 -18.17 -13.14
CA PRO A 299 15.17 -19.55 -13.18
C PRO A 299 16.53 -19.71 -12.47
N GLY A 300 17.29 -18.62 -12.35
CA GLY A 300 18.61 -18.58 -11.74
C GLY A 300 18.95 -17.22 -11.11
N GLY A 301 20.23 -17.00 -10.88
CA GLY A 301 20.77 -15.76 -10.32
C GLY A 301 22.03 -15.29 -11.04
N THR A 302 22.13 -15.57 -12.34
CA THR A 302 23.25 -15.16 -13.20
C THR A 302 23.03 -13.74 -13.73
N THR A 303 24.10 -13.08 -14.18
CA THR A 303 24.04 -11.72 -14.75
C THR A 303 23.01 -11.63 -15.87
N GLU A 304 22.95 -12.66 -16.71
CA GLU A 304 22.02 -12.77 -17.84
C GLU A 304 20.57 -12.84 -17.37
N ASP A 305 20.26 -13.63 -16.34
CA ASP A 305 18.90 -13.75 -15.78
C ASP A 305 18.37 -12.39 -15.30
N TYR A 306 19.20 -11.63 -14.56
CA TYR A 306 18.83 -10.30 -14.05
C TYR A 306 18.62 -9.31 -15.19
N LEU A 307 19.53 -9.31 -16.17
CA LEU A 307 19.48 -8.39 -17.30
C LEU A 307 18.24 -8.63 -18.16
N GLU A 308 17.93 -9.89 -18.47
CA GLU A 308 16.72 -10.27 -19.19
C GLU A 308 15.46 -9.81 -18.47
N HIS A 309 15.35 -10.05 -17.15
CA HIS A 309 14.20 -9.58 -16.38
C HIS A 309 14.04 -8.05 -16.42
N ILE A 310 15.12 -7.30 -16.21
CA ILE A 310 15.08 -5.82 -16.23
C ILE A 310 14.66 -5.30 -17.60
N LEU A 311 15.25 -5.83 -18.67
CA LEU A 311 14.96 -5.38 -20.03
C LEU A 311 13.54 -5.73 -20.46
N ASN A 312 13.07 -6.94 -20.14
CA ASN A 312 11.71 -7.37 -20.43
C ASN A 312 10.69 -6.50 -19.67
N ALA A 313 10.95 -6.19 -18.39
CA ALA A 313 10.07 -5.31 -17.61
C ALA A 313 9.93 -3.92 -18.26
N ILE A 314 11.05 -3.28 -18.65
CA ILE A 314 11.02 -1.97 -19.33
C ILE A 314 10.37 -2.07 -20.71
N HIS A 315 10.64 -3.17 -21.44
CA HIS A 315 10.06 -3.41 -22.75
C HIS A 315 8.54 -3.54 -22.69
N ASP A 316 8.01 -4.33 -21.74
CA ASP A 316 6.58 -4.52 -21.54
C ASP A 316 5.88 -3.19 -21.19
N ILE A 317 6.46 -2.42 -20.27
CA ILE A 317 5.99 -1.06 -19.94
C ILE A 317 5.96 -0.18 -21.18
N GLY A 318 7.04 -0.17 -21.96
CA GLY A 318 7.14 0.62 -23.18
C GLY A 318 6.12 0.21 -24.25
N CYS A 319 5.83 -1.09 -24.38
CA CYS A 319 4.79 -1.60 -25.29
C CYS A 319 3.40 -1.12 -24.89
N GLN A 320 3.06 -1.23 -23.60
CA GLN A 320 1.75 -0.82 -23.09
C GLN A 320 1.58 0.70 -23.23
N TYR A 321 2.60 1.47 -22.84
CA TYR A 321 2.58 2.92 -22.94
C TYR A 321 2.49 3.41 -24.40
N SER A 322 3.29 2.82 -25.30
CA SER A 322 3.23 3.09 -26.74
C SER A 322 1.84 2.84 -27.31
N THR A 323 1.25 1.68 -26.99
CA THR A 323 -0.09 1.29 -27.48
C THR A 323 -1.16 2.24 -26.98
N TYR A 324 -1.11 2.62 -25.70
CA TYR A 324 -2.12 3.48 -25.07
C TYR A 324 -2.06 4.93 -25.61
N HIS A 325 -0.86 5.49 -25.75
CA HIS A 325 -0.68 6.88 -26.19
C HIS A 325 -0.57 7.03 -27.72
N GLY A 326 -0.45 5.93 -28.48
CA GLY A 326 -0.27 5.96 -29.93
C GLY A 326 1.09 6.51 -30.38
N ILE A 327 2.11 6.41 -29.51
CA ILE A 327 3.50 6.84 -29.81
C ILE A 327 4.26 5.64 -30.36
N GLN A 328 5.19 5.85 -31.31
CA GLN A 328 6.00 4.76 -31.85
C GLN A 328 6.83 4.08 -30.73
N GLN A 329 6.76 2.76 -30.65
CA GLN A 329 7.36 1.97 -29.57
C GLN A 329 8.86 2.23 -29.38
N HIS A 330 9.63 2.33 -30.48
CA HIS A 330 11.07 2.59 -30.39
C HIS A 330 11.39 3.96 -29.78
N VAL A 331 10.55 4.98 -30.03
CA VAL A 331 10.70 6.31 -29.42
C VAL A 331 10.43 6.25 -27.93
N VAL A 332 9.37 5.53 -27.53
CA VAL A 332 9.04 5.29 -26.12
C VAL A 332 10.19 4.59 -25.43
N LEU A 333 10.60 3.41 -25.93
CA LEU A 333 11.68 2.62 -25.32
C LEU A 333 12.98 3.41 -25.20
N TYR A 334 13.37 4.13 -26.26
CA TYR A 334 14.55 5.01 -26.20
C TYR A 334 14.41 6.05 -25.07
N THR A 335 13.25 6.70 -24.96
CA THR A 335 12.99 7.68 -23.89
C THR A 335 13.06 7.04 -22.51
N LEU A 336 12.44 5.87 -22.32
CA LEU A 336 12.46 5.15 -21.04
C LEU A 336 13.89 4.79 -20.63
N PHE A 337 14.72 4.27 -21.55
CA PHE A 337 16.11 3.97 -21.23
C PHE A 337 16.94 5.22 -20.96
N GLN A 338 16.71 6.31 -21.71
CA GLN A 338 17.38 7.59 -21.49
C GLN A 338 16.93 8.31 -20.21
N SER A 339 15.85 7.88 -19.56
CA SER A 339 15.45 8.40 -18.25
C SER A 339 16.35 7.90 -17.11
N LEU A 340 17.09 6.81 -17.34
CA LEU A 340 17.93 6.18 -16.32
C LEU A 340 19.24 6.95 -16.15
N GLN A 341 19.52 7.30 -14.90
CA GLN A 341 20.75 8.01 -14.52
C GLN A 341 21.61 7.19 -13.55
N ALA A 342 20.97 6.39 -12.69
CA ALA A 342 21.65 5.64 -11.65
C ALA A 342 21.09 4.22 -11.52
N THR A 343 21.92 3.31 -11.02
CA THR A 343 21.49 2.02 -10.50
C THR A 343 21.67 1.98 -8.98
N LEU A 344 20.82 1.26 -8.24
CA LEU A 344 20.98 1.05 -6.80
C LEU A 344 20.81 -0.43 -6.45
N THR A 345 21.89 -1.06 -5.97
CA THR A 345 21.90 -2.52 -5.71
C THR A 345 22.70 -2.89 -4.47
N HIS A 346 22.64 -4.15 -4.06
CA HIS A 346 23.63 -4.71 -3.13
C HIS A 346 24.99 -4.95 -3.79
N ARG A 347 25.99 -5.30 -2.96
CA ARG A 347 27.41 -5.43 -3.34
C ARG A 347 27.80 -6.77 -3.98
N ALA A 348 26.85 -7.58 -4.44
CA ALA A 348 27.23 -8.83 -5.10
C ALA A 348 27.87 -8.53 -6.46
N LYS A 349 28.87 -9.33 -6.82
CA LYS A 349 29.58 -9.20 -8.10
C LYS A 349 28.63 -9.24 -9.29
N VAL A 350 27.60 -10.08 -9.24
CA VAL A 350 26.57 -10.20 -10.28
C VAL A 350 25.92 -8.84 -10.60
N ASN A 351 25.53 -8.06 -9.58
CA ASN A 351 24.87 -6.77 -9.80
C ASN A 351 25.79 -5.71 -10.42
N LYS A 352 27.10 -5.79 -10.12
CA LYS A 352 28.10 -4.95 -10.81
C LYS A 352 28.12 -5.31 -12.29
N CYS A 353 28.24 -6.59 -12.62
CA CYS A 353 28.22 -7.04 -14.02
C CYS A 353 26.91 -6.68 -14.73
N VAL A 354 25.75 -6.73 -14.05
CA VAL A 354 24.46 -6.29 -14.62
C VAL A 354 24.48 -4.79 -14.90
N SER A 355 24.98 -3.97 -13.96
CA SER A 355 25.08 -2.52 -14.16
C SER A 355 26.02 -2.18 -15.33
N ASP A 356 27.20 -2.81 -15.39
CA ASP A 356 28.17 -2.60 -16.47
C ASP A 356 27.57 -2.96 -17.84
N LYS A 357 26.82 -4.07 -17.93
CA LYS A 357 26.12 -4.46 -19.16
C LYS A 357 24.96 -3.53 -19.51
N LEU A 358 24.21 -3.04 -18.52
CA LEU A 358 23.14 -2.06 -18.75
C LEU A 358 23.71 -0.74 -19.29
N GLU A 359 24.85 -0.27 -18.78
CA GLU A 359 25.53 0.92 -19.30
C GLU A 359 25.91 0.76 -20.78
N GLU A 360 26.46 -0.40 -21.16
CA GLU A 360 26.79 -0.72 -22.56
C GLU A 360 25.54 -0.74 -23.44
N MET A 361 24.44 -1.32 -22.95
CA MET A 361 23.20 -1.47 -23.73
C MET A 361 22.41 -0.16 -23.89
N VAL A 362 22.44 0.70 -22.87
CA VAL A 362 21.76 2.02 -22.88
C VAL A 362 22.63 3.09 -23.55
N ASP A 363 23.89 2.77 -23.87
CA ASP A 363 24.90 3.69 -24.41
C ASP A 363 25.02 4.96 -23.56
N ARG A 364 25.06 4.76 -22.24
CA ARG A 364 25.12 5.84 -21.25
C ARG A 364 25.83 5.38 -20.00
N LYS A 365 26.68 6.26 -19.46
CA LYS A 365 27.30 6.08 -18.15
C LYS A 365 26.24 6.21 -17.05
N LEU A 366 26.05 5.17 -16.26
CA LEU A 366 25.13 5.14 -15.12
C LEU A 366 25.90 5.30 -13.82
N VAL A 367 25.32 6.01 -12.87
CA VAL A 367 25.86 6.12 -11.52
C VAL A 367 25.51 4.85 -10.74
N GLN A 368 26.51 4.01 -10.42
CA GLN A 368 26.28 2.74 -9.73
C GLN A 368 26.29 2.89 -8.20
N LEU A 369 25.12 3.17 -7.62
CA LEU A 369 24.92 3.27 -6.18
C LEU A 369 24.85 1.90 -5.50
N LYS A 370 25.35 1.82 -4.27
CA LYS A 370 25.31 0.63 -3.41
C LYS A 370 24.46 0.85 -2.16
N CYS A 371 23.55 -0.06 -1.89
CA CYS A 371 22.66 0.01 -0.73
C CYS A 371 23.44 0.17 0.60
N PHE A 372 23.11 1.22 1.37
CA PHE A 372 23.74 1.47 2.67
C PHE A 372 23.36 0.48 3.77
N LEU A 373 22.41 -0.43 3.55
CA LEU A 373 22.12 -1.48 4.55
C LEU A 373 23.10 -2.65 4.47
N HIS A 374 23.66 -2.95 3.30
CA HIS A 374 24.55 -4.09 3.08
C HIS A 374 25.91 -4.05 3.82
N PRO A 375 26.45 -2.87 4.21
CA PRO A 375 27.51 -2.81 5.21
C PRO A 375 27.23 -3.59 6.49
N LEU A 376 25.99 -3.65 6.97
CA LEU A 376 25.64 -4.37 8.20
C LEU A 376 25.88 -5.89 8.09
N ASP A 377 25.58 -6.48 6.93
CA ASP A 377 25.89 -7.89 6.66
C ASP A 377 27.42 -8.11 6.64
N GLY A 378 28.15 -7.20 5.99
CA GLY A 378 29.62 -7.22 6.00
C GLY A 378 30.21 -7.15 7.42
N MET A 379 29.70 -6.24 8.26
CA MET A 379 30.12 -6.11 9.65
C MET A 379 29.80 -7.37 10.45
N ALA A 380 28.61 -7.96 10.30
CA ALA A 380 28.25 -9.20 10.99
C ALA A 380 29.16 -10.37 10.57
N SER A 381 29.47 -10.48 9.28
CA SER A 381 30.37 -11.50 8.73
C SER A 381 31.80 -11.36 9.27
N GLU A 382 32.36 -10.15 9.23
CA GLU A 382 33.71 -9.90 9.75
C GLU A 382 33.77 -10.06 11.27
N ALA A 383 32.74 -9.64 12.02
CA ALA A 383 32.68 -9.85 13.46
C ALA A 383 32.76 -11.35 13.81
N ARG A 384 32.02 -12.23 13.12
CA ARG A 384 32.07 -13.67 13.36
C ARG A 384 33.46 -14.26 13.09
N LYS A 385 34.14 -13.79 12.04
CA LYS A 385 35.51 -14.24 11.70
C LYS A 385 36.51 -13.82 12.75
N GLU A 386 36.49 -12.56 13.17
CA GLU A 386 37.43 -12.02 14.15
C GLU A 386 37.19 -12.59 15.55
N LEU A 387 35.92 -12.76 15.96
CA LEU A 387 35.59 -13.41 17.24
C LEU A 387 36.08 -14.86 17.27
N LYS A 388 35.99 -15.59 16.15
CA LYS A 388 36.55 -16.94 16.04
C LYS A 388 38.07 -16.96 16.22
N LYS A 389 38.79 -15.97 15.69
CA LYS A 389 40.24 -15.85 15.92
C LYS A 389 40.54 -15.58 17.39
N LEU A 390 39.80 -14.66 18.01
CA LEU A 390 39.94 -14.39 19.44
C LEU A 390 39.66 -15.62 20.31
N ASP A 391 38.67 -16.44 19.94
CA ASP A 391 38.40 -17.70 20.66
C ASP A 391 39.59 -18.65 20.64
N VAL A 392 40.26 -18.77 19.48
CA VAL A 392 41.47 -19.58 19.33
C VAL A 392 42.61 -18.98 20.17
N ASP A 393 42.86 -17.68 20.04
CA ASP A 393 43.91 -16.97 20.78
C ASP A 393 43.75 -17.10 22.30
N TRP A 394 42.51 -17.09 22.79
CA TRP A 394 42.20 -17.15 24.21
C TRP A 394 41.91 -18.56 24.73
N SER A 395 41.94 -19.57 23.85
CA SER A 395 41.57 -20.95 24.16
C SER A 395 40.18 -21.05 24.82
N VAL A 396 39.20 -20.33 24.27
CA VAL A 396 37.84 -20.27 24.81
C VAL A 396 37.19 -21.66 24.76
N SER A 397 36.80 -22.18 25.93
CA SER A 397 36.07 -23.44 26.01
C SER A 397 34.59 -23.21 25.73
N THR A 398 34.13 -23.60 24.54
CA THR A 398 32.71 -23.64 24.16
C THR A 398 32.23 -25.08 24.00
N SER A 399 30.96 -25.32 24.30
CA SER A 399 30.29 -26.61 24.02
C SER A 399 29.25 -26.53 22.91
N LEU A 400 29.03 -25.33 22.33
CA LEU A 400 28.12 -25.14 21.21
C LEU A 400 28.78 -25.48 19.88
N TYR A 401 28.14 -26.35 19.10
CA TYR A 401 28.59 -26.68 17.76
C TYR A 401 28.32 -25.54 16.77
N GLY A 402 29.34 -25.14 16.02
CA GLY A 402 29.23 -24.12 14.97
C GLY A 402 30.57 -23.84 14.30
N HIS A 403 30.53 -23.21 13.12
CA HIS A 403 31.74 -22.83 12.38
C HIS A 403 32.17 -21.37 12.63
N GLU A 404 31.37 -20.62 13.40
CA GLU A 404 31.58 -19.20 13.74
C GLU A 404 32.20 -19.06 15.14
N GLY A 405 32.47 -17.81 15.58
CA GLY A 405 32.92 -17.53 16.95
C GLY A 405 31.84 -17.84 18.01
N SER A 406 32.28 -18.11 19.23
CA SER A 406 31.50 -18.64 20.36
C SER A 406 30.32 -17.74 20.71
N ALA A 407 30.51 -16.43 20.76
CA ALA A 407 29.42 -15.47 20.97
C ALA A 407 28.35 -15.53 19.85
N ALA A 408 28.76 -15.66 18.59
CA ALA A 408 27.82 -15.76 17.48
C ALA A 408 27.05 -17.10 17.51
N ASN A 409 27.75 -18.20 17.81
CA ASN A 409 27.13 -19.52 18.00
C ASN A 409 26.08 -19.49 19.13
N LEU A 410 26.38 -18.83 20.25
CA LEU A 410 25.44 -18.66 21.36
C LEU A 410 24.19 -17.87 20.95
N VAL A 411 24.35 -16.74 20.25
CA VAL A 411 23.23 -15.95 19.72
C VAL A 411 22.35 -16.79 18.78
N HIS A 412 22.96 -17.57 17.89
CA HIS A 412 22.24 -18.47 16.98
C HIS A 412 21.53 -19.60 17.72
N ALA A 413 22.18 -20.22 18.71
CA ALA A 413 21.61 -21.30 19.50
C ALA A 413 20.38 -20.84 20.28
N LEU A 414 20.46 -19.69 20.96
CA LEU A 414 19.33 -19.10 21.69
C LEU A 414 18.19 -18.66 20.76
N SER A 415 18.51 -18.10 19.59
CA SER A 415 17.49 -17.86 18.57
C SER A 415 16.85 -19.17 18.12
N LYS A 416 17.63 -20.21 17.79
CA LYS A 416 17.06 -21.51 17.38
C LYS A 416 16.20 -22.12 18.48
N LEU A 417 16.59 -22.02 19.75
CA LEU A 417 15.82 -22.51 20.89
C LEU A 417 14.39 -21.90 20.94
N ARG A 418 14.25 -20.62 20.59
CA ARG A 418 12.93 -19.97 20.51
C ARG A 418 12.02 -20.57 19.42
N TYR A 419 12.59 -21.16 18.36
CA TYR A 419 11.84 -21.46 17.12
C TYR A 419 11.88 -22.93 16.65
N LYS A 420 12.85 -23.75 17.08
CA LYS A 420 12.87 -25.18 16.80
C LYS A 420 12.12 -25.96 17.88
N GLU A 421 11.42 -27.00 17.42
CA GLU A 421 10.45 -27.87 18.12
C GLU A 421 10.95 -28.62 19.37
N ASN A 422 12.11 -28.32 19.92
CA ASN A 422 12.62 -29.00 21.13
C ASN A 422 11.88 -28.56 22.41
N SER A 423 11.10 -27.47 22.38
CA SER A 423 10.14 -27.12 23.43
C SER A 423 8.69 -27.52 23.10
N ARG A 424 8.40 -27.96 21.86
CA ARG A 424 7.06 -28.16 21.28
C ARG A 424 6.09 -26.97 21.37
N ASP A 425 6.49 -25.82 21.91
CA ASP A 425 5.66 -24.62 21.93
C ASP A 425 6.49 -23.31 22.00
N PRO A 426 6.65 -22.55 20.89
CA PRO A 426 7.24 -21.21 20.92
C PRO A 426 6.41 -20.20 21.73
N LYS A 427 5.17 -20.53 22.12
CA LYS A 427 4.38 -19.71 23.07
C LYS A 427 4.90 -19.86 24.49
N GLY A 428 5.47 -21.00 24.89
CA GLY A 428 6.01 -21.21 26.24
C GLY A 428 7.12 -20.23 26.61
N PHE A 429 8.11 -20.05 25.72
CA PHE A 429 9.16 -19.05 25.90
C PHE A 429 8.61 -17.62 25.91
N LYS A 430 7.65 -17.30 25.01
CA LYS A 430 6.99 -15.98 24.99
C LYS A 430 6.18 -15.72 26.26
N ALA A 431 5.52 -16.74 26.81
CA ALA A 431 4.75 -16.67 28.05
C ALA A 431 5.66 -16.49 29.26
N TYR A 432 6.81 -17.18 29.28
CA TYR A 432 7.84 -16.96 30.29
C TYR A 432 8.36 -15.52 30.27
N LEU A 433 8.75 -15.00 29.09
CA LEU A 433 9.18 -13.61 28.97
C LEU A 433 8.14 -12.63 29.53
N LEU A 434 6.86 -12.82 29.20
CA LEU A 434 5.79 -11.99 29.76
C LEU A 434 5.70 -12.09 31.29
N ARG A 435 5.79 -13.30 31.84
CA ARG A 435 5.69 -13.55 33.28
C ARG A 435 6.79 -12.81 34.04
N GLU A 436 7.99 -12.77 33.46
CA GLU A 436 9.15 -12.05 34.02
C GLU A 436 9.13 -10.54 33.68
N GLY A 437 8.03 -9.99 33.16
CA GLY A 437 7.92 -8.57 32.79
C GLY A 437 8.73 -8.16 31.56
N LEU A 438 9.20 -9.11 30.76
CA LEU A 438 10.01 -8.91 29.56
C LEU A 438 9.14 -8.84 28.29
N LYS A 439 9.62 -8.14 27.25
CA LYS A 439 8.86 -8.02 26.00
C LYS A 439 8.87 -9.33 25.22
N LYS A 440 7.70 -9.77 24.72
CA LYS A 440 7.52 -10.97 23.86
C LYS A 440 8.44 -11.01 22.63
N THR A 441 8.93 -9.86 22.20
CA THR A 441 9.72 -9.64 20.98
C THR A 441 11.22 -9.52 21.24
N TYR A 442 11.71 -9.72 22.46
CA TYR A 442 13.13 -9.54 22.80
C TYR A 442 14.08 -10.42 21.97
N ILE A 443 13.84 -11.73 21.85
CA ILE A 443 14.72 -12.59 21.02
C ILE A 443 14.10 -12.79 19.64
N LEU A 444 14.47 -12.00 18.63
CA LEU A 444 14.01 -12.14 17.24
C LEU A 444 14.43 -13.47 16.58
N ARG A 445 13.77 -13.84 15.46
CA ARG A 445 14.18 -15.01 14.65
C ARG A 445 15.44 -14.65 13.89
N TYR A 446 16.52 -15.38 14.15
CA TYR A 446 17.69 -15.41 13.31
C TYR A 446 17.42 -16.33 12.10
N VAL A 447 17.19 -15.73 10.93
CA VAL A 447 17.13 -16.42 9.63
C VAL A 447 18.07 -15.69 8.68
N GLY A 448 19.11 -16.37 8.19
CA GLY A 448 20.14 -15.76 7.34
C GLY A 448 20.95 -14.66 8.03
N ASN A 449 21.74 -13.92 7.26
CA ASN A 449 22.48 -12.74 7.74
C ASN A 449 21.59 -11.49 7.76
N ARG A 450 20.59 -11.45 8.64
CA ARG A 450 19.78 -10.24 8.80
C ARG A 450 20.60 -9.12 9.46
N LEU A 451 21.26 -8.32 8.62
CA LEU A 451 21.80 -6.98 8.87
C LEU A 451 22.39 -6.80 10.30
N HIS A 452 21.58 -6.36 11.26
CA HIS A 452 21.99 -5.97 12.61
C HIS A 452 21.57 -6.95 13.74
N VAL A 453 20.88 -8.05 13.40
CA VAL A 453 20.25 -8.93 14.39
C VAL A 453 21.26 -9.56 15.35
N LEU A 454 22.48 -9.86 14.89
CA LEU A 454 23.57 -10.37 15.74
C LEU A 454 23.84 -9.43 16.93
N PHE A 455 24.05 -8.15 16.63
CA PHE A 455 24.39 -7.13 17.61
C PHE A 455 23.23 -6.80 18.55
N LEU A 456 22.01 -6.68 17.99
CA LEU A 456 20.80 -6.46 18.77
C LEU A 456 20.56 -7.59 19.77
N LEU A 457 20.63 -8.85 19.31
CA LEU A 457 20.40 -10.00 20.17
C LEU A 457 21.49 -10.15 21.23
N ALA A 458 22.76 -9.88 20.90
CA ALA A 458 23.84 -9.95 21.87
C ALA A 458 23.58 -9.02 23.07
N GLY A 459 23.19 -7.76 22.82
CA GLY A 459 22.86 -6.82 23.90
C GLY A 459 21.67 -7.28 24.75
N ILE A 460 20.64 -7.83 24.12
CA ILE A 460 19.47 -8.37 24.83
C ILE A 460 19.86 -9.58 25.67
N ILE A 461 20.59 -10.54 25.10
CA ILE A 461 21.05 -11.76 25.79
C ILE A 461 21.87 -11.38 27.02
N TYR A 462 22.78 -10.42 26.90
CA TYR A 462 23.56 -9.94 28.04
C TYR A 462 22.68 -9.44 29.18
N LYS A 463 21.65 -8.63 28.86
CA LYS A 463 20.70 -8.09 29.85
C LYS A 463 19.92 -9.20 30.56
N ILE A 464 19.48 -10.23 29.83
CA ILE A 464 18.54 -11.24 30.35
C ILE A 464 19.20 -12.59 30.66
N LYS A 465 20.52 -12.67 30.70
CA LYS A 465 21.27 -13.93 30.83
C LYS A 465 20.84 -14.76 32.05
N ASP A 466 20.57 -14.11 33.18
CA ASP A 466 20.17 -14.79 34.41
C ASP A 466 18.74 -15.35 34.30
N SER A 467 17.82 -14.55 33.75
CA SER A 467 16.46 -15.02 33.43
C SER A 467 16.45 -16.14 32.38
N LEU A 468 17.41 -16.13 31.45
CA LEU A 468 17.59 -17.20 30.46
C LEU A 468 18.11 -18.48 31.12
N ALA A 469 19.07 -18.39 32.04
CA ALA A 469 19.56 -19.54 32.80
C ALA A 469 18.40 -20.22 33.57
N VAL A 470 17.58 -19.44 34.27
CA VAL A 470 16.39 -19.95 34.97
C VAL A 470 15.39 -20.61 34.02
N TYR A 471 15.20 -20.04 32.82
CA TYR A 471 14.31 -20.64 31.82
C TYR A 471 14.85 -21.98 31.32
N LEU A 472 16.14 -22.03 30.98
CA LEU A 472 16.82 -23.22 30.50
C LEU A 472 16.72 -24.34 31.53
N GLU A 473 16.92 -24.00 32.80
CA GLU A 473 16.83 -24.94 33.91
C GLU A 473 15.43 -25.55 34.06
N LYS A 474 14.40 -24.70 34.06
CA LYS A 474 13.03 -25.12 34.43
C LYS A 474 12.22 -25.66 33.27
N PHE A 475 12.49 -25.22 32.04
CA PHE A 475 11.58 -25.44 30.91
C PHE A 475 12.25 -26.06 29.68
N CYS A 476 13.58 -26.14 29.60
CA CYS A 476 14.24 -26.77 28.46
C CYS A 476 14.33 -28.30 28.65
N LYS A 477 13.72 -29.05 27.73
CA LYS A 477 13.68 -30.53 27.75
C LYS A 477 14.93 -31.19 27.17
N SER A 478 15.72 -30.46 26.38
CA SER A 478 16.93 -31.00 25.74
C SER A 478 18.14 -30.79 26.63
N MET A 479 18.54 -31.83 27.37
CA MET A 479 19.69 -31.77 28.29
C MET A 479 20.98 -31.31 27.60
N LYS A 480 21.35 -31.92 26.47
CA LYS A 480 22.60 -31.58 25.76
C LYS A 480 22.65 -30.14 25.26
N LEU A 481 21.56 -29.63 24.68
CA LEU A 481 21.51 -28.25 24.18
C LEU A 481 21.45 -27.25 25.34
N ARG A 482 20.69 -27.59 26.39
CA ARG A 482 20.63 -26.81 27.63
C ARG A 482 22.04 -26.66 28.24
N GLU A 483 22.72 -27.77 28.51
CA GLU A 483 24.07 -27.79 29.11
C GLU A 483 25.07 -26.97 28.27
N ALA A 484 25.01 -27.10 26.94
CA ALA A 484 25.88 -26.33 26.06
C ALA A 484 25.60 -24.81 26.09
N ILE A 485 24.33 -24.41 26.11
CA ILE A 485 23.95 -22.99 26.22
C ILE A 485 24.29 -22.44 27.62
N GLU A 486 24.03 -23.21 28.69
CA GLU A 486 24.32 -22.81 30.08
C GLU A 486 25.83 -22.61 30.30
N LYS A 487 26.66 -23.52 29.77
CA LYS A 487 28.12 -23.38 29.81
C LYS A 487 28.59 -22.10 29.12
N ASP A 488 28.07 -21.81 27.93
CA ASP A 488 28.48 -20.63 27.18
C ASP A 488 27.89 -19.32 27.77
N LEU A 489 26.72 -19.37 28.43
CA LEU A 489 26.14 -18.23 29.17
C LEU A 489 26.94 -17.88 30.43
N THR A 490 27.59 -18.86 31.04
CA THR A 490 28.41 -18.68 32.26
C THR A 490 29.88 -18.45 31.94
N ASN A 491 30.31 -18.65 30.69
CA ASN A 491 31.68 -18.41 30.26
C ASN A 491 32.01 -16.88 30.22
N PRO A 492 32.96 -16.39 31.02
CA PRO A 492 33.31 -14.96 31.07
C PRO A 492 33.78 -14.40 29.72
N ASP A 493 34.53 -15.18 28.94
CA ASP A 493 35.09 -14.73 27.66
C ASP A 493 34.01 -14.57 26.60
N VAL A 494 33.07 -15.52 26.54
CA VAL A 494 31.89 -15.43 25.68
C VAL A 494 31.04 -14.22 26.08
N MET A 495 30.86 -13.98 27.38
CA MET A 495 30.11 -12.83 27.88
C MET A 495 30.78 -11.49 27.59
N VAL A 496 32.12 -11.42 27.58
CA VAL A 496 32.86 -10.24 27.12
C VAL A 496 32.54 -9.95 25.66
N GLN A 497 32.61 -10.96 24.79
CA GLN A 497 32.31 -10.79 23.36
C GLN A 497 30.85 -10.39 23.11
N ILE A 498 29.89 -11.03 23.81
CA ILE A 498 28.46 -10.70 23.75
C ILE A 498 28.21 -9.25 24.20
N ARG A 499 28.86 -8.80 25.28
CA ARG A 499 28.76 -7.42 25.77
C ARG A 499 29.23 -6.42 24.72
N VAL A 500 30.38 -6.66 24.10
CA VAL A 500 30.95 -5.77 23.07
C VAL A 500 30.06 -5.73 21.83
N LEU A 501 29.57 -6.89 21.35
CA LEU A 501 28.60 -6.94 20.25
C LEU A 501 27.32 -6.14 20.58
N GLY A 502 26.83 -6.23 21.82
CA GLY A 502 25.68 -5.45 22.29
C GLY A 502 25.93 -3.95 22.26
N LEU A 503 27.13 -3.50 22.64
CA LEU A 503 27.51 -2.08 22.59
C LEU A 503 27.57 -1.56 21.15
N PHE A 504 28.17 -2.29 20.21
CA PHE A 504 28.08 -1.95 18.79
C PHE A 504 26.64 -2.02 18.25
N GLY A 505 25.78 -2.84 18.87
CA GLY A 505 24.33 -2.83 18.65
C GLY A 505 23.69 -1.48 18.93
N LYS A 506 24.08 -0.84 20.04
CA LYS A 506 23.53 0.44 20.50
C LYS A 506 24.17 1.65 19.83
N LEU A 507 25.47 1.59 19.57
CA LEU A 507 26.25 2.73 19.08
C LEU A 507 26.31 2.84 17.57
N LEU A 508 26.29 1.70 16.87
CA LEU A 508 26.54 1.62 15.44
C LEU A 508 25.34 1.04 14.69
N THR A 509 25.06 -0.26 14.87
CA THR A 509 24.15 -0.97 13.95
C THR A 509 22.67 -0.65 14.16
N GLY A 510 22.25 -0.38 15.40
CA GLY A 510 20.91 0.13 15.72
C GLY A 510 20.65 1.52 15.15
N PRO A 511 21.52 2.52 15.45
CA PRO A 511 21.48 3.83 14.81
C PRO A 511 21.51 3.75 13.29
N TRP A 512 22.32 2.87 12.71
CA TRP A 512 22.43 2.68 11.27
C TRP A 512 21.10 2.26 10.65
N MET A 513 20.41 1.28 11.25
CA MET A 513 19.06 0.90 10.85
C MET A 513 18.06 2.04 11.00
N LYS A 514 18.17 2.85 12.06
CA LYS A 514 17.28 3.99 12.25
C LYS A 514 17.48 4.99 11.09
N LEU A 515 18.72 5.38 10.83
CA LEU A 515 19.09 6.37 9.82
C LEU A 515 18.69 5.92 8.41
N PHE A 516 19.19 4.76 7.96
CA PHE A 516 19.09 4.32 6.57
C PHE A 516 17.84 3.49 6.23
N TYR A 517 17.11 2.96 7.23
CA TYR A 517 15.92 2.12 6.97
C TYR A 517 14.61 2.72 7.49
N LYS A 518 14.61 3.41 8.64
CA LYS A 518 13.36 3.85 9.31
C LYS A 518 13.06 5.34 9.21
N SER A 519 14.01 6.18 8.80
CA SER A 519 13.84 7.64 8.87
C SER A 519 12.80 8.15 7.88
N SER A 520 11.58 8.41 8.37
CA SER A 520 10.53 9.11 7.62
C SER A 520 10.76 10.63 7.56
N GLY A 521 11.65 11.18 8.39
CA GLY A 521 11.98 12.62 8.45
C GLY A 521 13.25 13.04 7.68
N LEU A 522 14.04 12.09 7.17
CA LEU A 522 15.20 12.34 6.28
C LEU A 522 14.87 12.01 4.82
N ARG A 523 13.58 11.94 4.48
CA ARG A 523 13.08 11.59 3.14
C ARG A 523 13.49 12.58 2.05
N GLU A 524 14.16 13.66 2.40
CA GLU A 524 14.64 14.68 1.47
C GLU A 524 16.12 14.51 1.11
N LEU A 525 16.89 13.68 1.82
CA LEU A 525 18.29 13.44 1.48
C LEU A 525 18.40 12.37 0.39
N SER A 526 19.08 12.73 -0.70
CA SER A 526 19.55 11.80 -1.71
C SER A 526 20.55 10.80 -1.13
N HIS A 527 20.78 9.70 -1.86
CA HIS A 527 21.73 8.67 -1.46
C HIS A 527 23.14 9.24 -1.24
N LEU A 528 23.62 10.12 -2.12
CA LEU A 528 24.96 10.70 -2.00
C LEU A 528 25.08 11.67 -0.83
N GLU A 529 24.03 12.42 -0.51
CA GLU A 529 23.98 13.30 0.68
C GLU A 529 24.06 12.53 2.00
N MET A 530 23.84 11.21 1.98
CA MET A 530 24.05 10.37 3.17
C MET A 530 25.52 9.95 3.39
N THR A 531 26.40 10.16 2.41
CA THR A 531 27.84 9.81 2.47
C THR A 531 28.59 10.44 3.65
N PRO A 532 28.35 11.72 4.03
CA PRO A 532 29.00 12.32 5.20
C PRO A 532 28.74 11.57 6.51
N PHE A 533 27.55 10.96 6.67
CA PHE A 533 27.25 10.15 7.86
C PHE A 533 28.11 8.87 7.90
N VAL A 534 28.35 8.24 6.75
CA VAL A 534 29.26 7.09 6.65
C VAL A 534 30.69 7.51 6.99
N ARG A 535 31.18 8.63 6.44
CA ARG A 535 32.52 9.16 6.77
C ARG A 535 32.68 9.42 8.27
N ARG A 536 31.70 10.06 8.91
CA ARG A 536 31.69 10.30 10.37
C ARG A 536 31.74 9.01 11.17
N SER A 537 31.02 7.98 10.74
CA SER A 537 31.03 6.69 11.41
C SER A 537 32.41 6.01 11.33
N ILE A 538 33.14 6.16 10.23
CA ILE A 538 34.52 5.69 10.10
C ILE A 538 35.43 6.43 11.08
N THR A 539 35.34 7.75 11.18
CA THR A 539 36.11 8.55 12.15
C THR A 539 35.88 8.06 13.57
N THR A 540 34.60 7.92 13.97
CA THR A 540 34.24 7.44 15.32
C THR A 540 34.79 6.04 15.59
N LEU A 541 34.76 5.14 14.61
CA LEU A 541 35.30 3.80 14.76
C LEU A 541 36.84 3.77 14.84
N LYS A 542 37.53 4.66 14.12
CA LYS A 542 38.99 4.83 14.26
C LYS A 542 39.36 5.35 15.65
N GLU A 543 38.59 6.28 16.20
CA GLU A 543 38.76 6.73 17.59
C GLU A 543 38.54 5.60 18.60
N LEU A 544 37.49 4.78 18.41
CA LEU A 544 37.24 3.59 19.23
C LEU A 544 38.34 2.54 19.11
N GLN A 545 38.99 2.43 17.95
CA GLN A 545 40.12 1.53 17.77
C GLN A 545 41.32 1.96 18.62
N LEU A 546 41.59 3.27 18.70
CA LEU A 546 42.69 3.86 19.46
C LEU A 546 42.39 3.96 20.96
N ASN A 547 41.14 4.26 21.32
CA ASN A 547 40.67 4.37 22.70
C ASN A 547 39.41 3.51 22.93
N PRO A 548 39.57 2.18 23.05
CA PRO A 548 38.45 1.25 23.20
C PRO A 548 37.64 1.46 24.50
N ALA A 549 38.22 2.09 25.52
CA ALA A 549 37.52 2.36 26.78
C ALA A 549 36.39 3.39 26.62
N SER A 550 36.52 4.31 25.67
CA SER A 550 35.52 5.36 25.41
C SER A 550 34.14 4.81 25.02
N ILE A 551 34.05 3.57 24.52
CA ILE A 551 32.76 2.92 24.17
C ILE A 551 31.76 2.91 25.35
N LEU A 552 32.28 2.88 26.58
CA LEU A 552 31.50 2.86 27.81
C LEU A 552 30.96 4.24 28.21
N THR A 553 31.54 5.33 27.70
CA THR A 553 31.24 6.70 28.12
C THR A 553 30.69 7.59 27.01
N LEU A 554 30.76 7.19 25.73
CA LEU A 554 30.23 7.97 24.61
C LEU A 554 28.78 8.43 24.84
N GLU A 555 28.50 9.71 24.65
CA GLU A 555 27.12 10.24 24.77
C GLU A 555 26.36 10.19 23.43
N PHE A 556 27.09 10.04 22.33
CA PHE A 556 26.58 10.10 20.97
C PHE A 556 26.82 8.78 20.22
N ASP A 557 25.96 8.49 19.25
CA ASP A 557 26.15 7.41 18.29
C ASP A 557 27.22 7.75 17.24
N VAL A 558 27.53 6.79 16.36
CA VAL A 558 28.52 6.97 15.28
C VAL A 558 28.16 8.05 14.26
N PHE A 559 26.94 8.59 14.29
CA PHE A 559 26.49 9.69 13.44
C PHE A 559 26.47 11.03 14.18
N GLY A 560 26.81 11.05 15.48
CA GLY A 560 26.79 12.24 16.31
C GLY A 560 25.41 12.57 16.89
N HIS A 561 24.45 11.65 16.83
CA HIS A 561 23.16 11.85 17.50
C HIS A 561 23.22 11.35 18.95
N PRO A 562 22.50 11.99 19.89
CA PRO A 562 22.45 11.53 21.27
C PRO A 562 21.97 10.09 21.39
N LEU A 563 22.63 9.29 22.21
CA LEU A 563 22.23 7.90 22.45
C LEU A 563 20.93 7.84 23.25
N LEU A 564 20.04 6.95 22.83
CA LEU A 564 18.89 6.58 23.65
C LEU A 564 19.36 5.68 24.79
N VAL A 565 19.40 6.22 26.01
CA VAL A 565 19.71 5.46 27.21
C VAL A 565 18.50 4.61 27.58
N ASP A 566 18.61 3.30 27.31
CA ASP A 566 17.66 2.30 27.77
C ASP A 566 18.33 1.30 28.70
N ASP A 567 17.52 0.48 29.38
CA ASP A 567 18.01 -0.53 30.33
C ASP A 567 19.09 -1.45 29.75
N VAL A 568 19.08 -1.71 28.43
CA VAL A 568 20.09 -2.58 27.80
C VAL A 568 21.42 -1.83 27.76
N LEU A 569 21.42 -0.56 27.33
CA LEU A 569 22.64 0.24 27.29
C LEU A 569 23.21 0.45 28.71
N VAL A 570 22.35 0.68 29.71
CA VAL A 570 22.76 0.83 31.13
C VAL A 570 23.52 -0.41 31.61
N VAL A 571 22.96 -1.61 31.40
CA VAL A 571 23.62 -2.86 31.82
C VAL A 571 24.92 -3.10 31.05
N LEU A 572 24.94 -2.84 29.74
CA LEU A 572 26.14 -3.01 28.92
C LEU A 572 27.27 -2.05 29.31
N ARG A 573 26.94 -0.87 29.87
CA ARG A 573 27.91 0.14 30.30
C ARG A 573 28.33 0.03 31.75
N ASN A 574 27.78 -0.89 32.54
CA ASN A 574 28.11 -0.97 33.96
C ASN A 574 29.63 -1.17 34.15
N VAL A 575 30.29 -0.14 34.69
CA VAL A 575 31.74 -0.10 34.92
C VAL A 575 32.16 -0.94 36.13
N GLU A 576 31.23 -1.23 37.05
CA GLU A 576 31.47 -2.11 38.21
C GLU A 576 31.81 -3.54 37.76
N LEU A 577 31.50 -3.89 36.50
CA LEU A 577 31.89 -5.15 35.87
C LEU A 577 33.39 -5.23 35.50
N GLN A 578 34.20 -4.21 35.83
CA GLN A 578 35.66 -4.16 35.66
C GLN A 578 36.12 -4.67 34.28
N PRO A 579 35.87 -3.93 33.19
CA PRO A 579 36.25 -4.35 31.84
C PRO A 579 37.77 -4.61 31.76
N GLY A 580 38.13 -5.86 31.51
CA GLY A 580 39.53 -6.29 31.41
C GLY A 580 40.12 -6.14 29.99
N GLU A 581 41.38 -6.53 29.84
CA GLU A 581 42.13 -6.45 28.57
C GLU A 581 41.38 -7.11 27.39
N ARG A 582 40.78 -8.28 27.61
CA ARG A 582 40.01 -9.01 26.59
C ARG A 582 38.85 -8.18 26.04
N PHE A 583 38.16 -7.40 26.89
CA PHE A 583 37.07 -6.52 26.46
C PHE A 583 37.57 -5.43 25.52
N PHE A 584 38.63 -4.71 25.92
CA PHE A 584 39.18 -3.64 25.10
C PHE A 584 39.79 -4.15 23.79
N ARG A 585 40.43 -5.33 23.82
CA ARG A 585 40.93 -6.01 22.63
C ARG A 585 39.80 -6.37 21.66
N THR A 586 38.67 -6.90 22.13
CA THR A 586 37.50 -7.16 21.26
C THR A 586 36.96 -5.87 20.65
N VAL A 587 36.83 -4.78 21.43
CA VAL A 587 36.36 -3.48 20.91
C VAL A 587 37.25 -2.99 19.78
N SER A 588 38.57 -2.98 20.00
CA SER A 588 39.53 -2.48 19.01
C SER A 588 39.54 -3.32 17.72
N VAL A 589 39.53 -4.65 17.84
CA VAL A 589 39.51 -5.57 16.69
C VAL A 589 38.22 -5.41 15.86
N LEU A 590 37.06 -5.35 16.52
CA LEU A 590 35.79 -5.17 15.82
C LEU A 590 35.66 -3.78 15.19
N ALA A 591 36.09 -2.72 15.89
CA ALA A 591 36.13 -1.38 15.31
C ALA A 591 37.00 -1.35 14.03
N SER A 592 38.18 -1.96 14.08
CA SER A 592 39.10 -2.05 12.94
C SER A 592 38.49 -2.77 11.74
N CYS A 593 37.81 -3.90 11.95
CA CYS A 593 37.19 -4.63 10.83
C CYS A 593 35.97 -3.88 10.26
N PHE A 594 35.20 -3.16 11.09
CA PHE A 594 34.08 -2.35 10.63
C PHE A 594 34.55 -1.14 9.81
N VAL A 595 35.65 -0.49 10.20
CA VAL A 595 36.30 0.56 9.39
C VAL A 595 36.59 0.03 7.98
N LYS A 596 37.21 -1.15 7.86
CA LYS A 596 37.51 -1.75 6.54
C LYS A 596 36.25 -2.02 5.72
N VAL A 597 35.15 -2.45 6.35
CA VAL A 597 33.87 -2.70 5.64
C VAL A 597 33.27 -1.39 5.11
N LEU A 598 33.39 -0.31 5.88
CA LEU A 598 32.84 1.00 5.54
C LEU A 598 33.72 1.77 4.55
N GLU A 599 35.04 1.68 4.67
CA GLU A 599 35.97 2.24 3.67
C GLU A 599 35.73 1.60 2.31
N ARG A 600 35.60 0.27 2.23
CA ARG A 600 35.18 -0.40 0.98
C ARG A 600 33.81 0.04 0.46
N GLN A 601 32.88 0.37 1.34
CA GLN A 601 31.58 0.94 0.93
C GLN A 601 31.78 2.32 0.31
N LEU A 602 32.75 3.09 0.78
CA LEU A 602 33.05 4.43 0.29
C LEU A 602 33.96 4.45 -0.93
N ASP A 603 34.88 3.50 -1.11
CA ASP A 603 35.79 3.45 -2.26
C ASP A 603 35.03 3.50 -3.59
N ASP A 604 33.84 2.88 -3.64
CA ASP A 604 32.93 2.90 -4.79
C ASP A 604 32.32 4.30 -5.07
N TYR A 605 32.31 5.21 -4.08
CA TYR A 605 31.81 6.59 -4.20
C TYR A 605 32.91 7.66 -4.23
N LEU A 606 34.10 7.33 -3.72
CA LEU A 606 35.23 8.24 -3.55
C LEU A 606 36.16 8.28 -4.76
N THR A 607 35.90 7.46 -5.78
CA THR A 607 36.67 7.41 -7.01
C THR A 607 35.80 7.84 -8.20
N GLY A 608 36.31 8.77 -9.03
CA GLY A 608 35.60 9.30 -10.19
C GLY A 608 34.76 10.57 -9.93
N ASP A 609 33.84 10.87 -10.85
CA ASP A 609 33.06 12.13 -10.92
C ASP A 609 32.14 12.37 -9.70
N LEU A 610 31.97 11.38 -8.81
CA LEU A 610 31.08 11.39 -7.66
C LEU A 610 31.79 11.67 -6.32
N ALA A 611 33.12 11.80 -6.32
CA ALA A 611 33.93 11.92 -5.11
C ALA A 611 33.69 13.21 -4.31
N ASN A 612 33.20 14.26 -4.99
CA ASN A 612 32.86 15.58 -4.42
C ASN A 612 31.49 16.04 -4.93
N PRO A 613 30.38 15.66 -4.28
CA PRO A 613 29.10 16.32 -4.49
C PRO A 613 29.19 17.71 -3.84
N THR A 614 29.80 18.67 -4.54
CA THR A 614 29.58 20.09 -4.27
C THR A 614 28.39 20.55 -5.09
N GLU A 615 27.74 21.63 -4.68
CA GLU A 615 26.54 22.27 -5.31
C GLU A 615 26.66 22.52 -6.83
N ALA A 616 27.82 22.27 -7.43
CA ALA A 616 28.10 22.39 -8.86
C ALA A 616 27.95 21.09 -9.67
N CYS A 617 27.55 19.97 -9.07
CA CYS A 617 27.17 18.77 -9.83
C CYS A 617 25.66 18.85 -10.13
N PRO A 618 25.23 19.03 -11.39
CA PRO A 618 23.82 19.26 -11.73
C PRO A 618 22.98 17.97 -11.65
N PHE A 619 23.32 17.06 -10.73
CA PHE A 619 22.73 15.73 -10.58
C PHE A 619 21.97 15.59 -9.24
N THR A 620 21.36 16.69 -8.76
CA THR A 620 20.64 16.81 -7.47
C THR A 620 19.13 16.89 -7.60
#